data_AF-G9PNJ1-F1
#
_entry.id   AF-G9PNJ1-F1
#
_cell.length_a   1.000
_cell.length_b   1.000
_cell.length_c   1.000
_cell.angle_alpha   90.00
_cell.angle_beta   90.00
_cell.angle_gamma   90.00
#
_symmetry.space_group_name_H-M   'P 1'
#
loop_
_entity.id
_entity.type
_entity.pdbx_description
1 polymer ?
#
loop_
_entity_poly.entity_id
_entity_poly.type
_entity_poly.pdbx_seq_one_letter_code
_entity_poly.pdbx_strand_id
1 'polypeptide(L)'
;MSKSDLRARPIYHHLRQSIEAHLTIVTAALAMAHWLETTTGWSIRRLITTARRYRTITINIAGHTLTAADPLPPDLTQALHNIHHDTK
;
A
#
# COMPACT_ATOMS: atom_id res chain seq x y z
N MET A 1 33.37 35.82 -4.73
CA MET A 1 31.99 35.79 -5.25
C MET A 1 31.09 35.19 -4.18
N SER A 2 30.10 35.94 -3.70
CA SER A 2 29.15 35.49 -2.68
C SER A 2 28.21 34.44 -3.29
N LYS A 3 27.85 33.44 -2.49
CA LYS A 3 26.94 32.32 -2.81
C LYS A 3 25.54 32.76 -3.29
N SER A 4 25.26 34.07 -3.24
CA SER A 4 24.00 34.72 -3.61
C SER A 4 23.79 34.91 -5.12
N ASP A 5 24.82 34.70 -5.96
CA ASP A 5 24.76 35.04 -7.39
C ASP A 5 24.43 33.86 -8.33
N LEU A 6 24.14 32.69 -7.76
CA LEU A 6 23.44 31.67 -8.54
C LEU A 6 22.00 32.14 -8.72
N ARG A 7 21.65 32.64 -9.93
CA ARG A 7 20.25 32.78 -10.41
C ARG A 7 19.41 31.74 -9.69
N ALA A 8 18.54 32.20 -8.78
CA ALA A 8 17.86 31.35 -7.81
C ALA A 8 17.20 30.18 -8.54
N ARG A 9 17.88 29.02 -8.56
CA ARG A 9 17.27 27.79 -9.02
C ARG A 9 16.15 27.53 -8.01
N PRO A 10 14.91 27.26 -8.45
CA PRO A 10 13.76 27.09 -7.56
C PRO A 10 13.84 25.74 -6.85
N ILE A 11 14.90 25.53 -6.07
CA ILE A 11 15.10 24.35 -5.23
C ILE A 11 14.22 24.47 -3.99
N TYR A 12 13.96 25.71 -3.54
CA TYR A 12 13.21 25.99 -2.30
C TYR A 12 11.75 26.44 -2.52
N HIS A 13 11.31 26.71 -3.75
CA HIS A 13 9.92 27.12 -4.02
C HIS A 13 8.89 25.98 -3.90
N HIS A 14 9.33 24.73 -4.00
CA HIS A 14 8.48 23.55 -3.81
C HIS A 14 8.65 22.90 -2.43
N LEU A 15 9.48 23.46 -1.53
CA LEU A 15 9.75 22.85 -0.22
C LEU A 15 8.46 22.71 0.58
N ARG A 16 7.65 23.76 0.63
CA ARG A 16 6.34 23.73 1.30
C ARG A 16 5.43 22.65 0.69
N GLN A 17 5.32 22.62 -0.64
CA GLN A 17 4.50 21.65 -1.35
C GLN A 17 4.99 20.20 -1.11
N SER A 18 6.31 19.98 -1.07
CA SER A 18 6.88 18.66 -0.78
C SER A 18 6.66 18.22 0.67
N ILE A 19 6.70 19.15 1.63
CA ILE A 19 6.40 18.88 3.04
C ILE A 19 4.93 18.54 3.20
N GLU A 20 4.04 19.36 2.65
CA GLU A 20 2.60 19.12 2.68
C GLU A 20 2.25 17.78 2.03
N ALA A 21 2.77 17.50 0.83
CA ALA A 21 2.56 16.22 0.15
C ALA A 21 3.08 15.03 0.97
N HIS A 22 4.27 15.14 1.56
CA HIS A 22 4.83 14.07 2.38
C HIS A 22 3.95 13.80 3.61
N LEU A 23 3.55 14.85 4.33
CA LEU A 23 2.67 14.73 5.49
C LEU A 23 1.31 14.16 5.10
N THR A 24 0.71 14.59 3.99
CA THR A 24 -0.55 14.03 3.49
C THR A 24 -0.42 12.53 3.19
N ILE A 25 0.64 12.11 2.51
CA ILE A 25 0.85 10.70 2.18
C ILE A 25 1.08 9.86 3.44
N VAL A 26 1.95 10.32 4.35
CA VAL A 26 2.26 9.58 5.59
C VAL A 26 1.04 9.50 6.50
N THR A 27 0.28 10.58 6.65
CA THR A 27 -0.95 10.59 7.48
C THR A 27 -2.04 9.71 6.89
N ALA A 28 -2.27 9.78 5.57
CA ALA A 28 -3.22 8.89 4.90
C ALA A 28 -2.79 7.42 5.02
N ALA A 29 -1.49 7.12 4.82
CA ALA A 29 -0.96 5.77 4.99
C ALA A 29 -1.14 5.27 6.43
N LEU A 30 -0.88 6.10 7.44
CA LEU A 30 -1.05 5.76 8.85
C LEU A 30 -2.53 5.52 9.21
N ALA A 31 -3.44 6.35 8.68
CA ALA A 31 -4.87 6.21 8.89
C ALA A 31 -5.42 4.91 8.26
N MET A 32 -5.04 4.60 7.02
CA MET A 32 -5.41 3.34 6.36
C MET A 32 -4.83 2.13 7.09
N ALA A 33 -3.58 2.22 7.52
CA ALA A 33 -2.90 1.23 8.34
C ALA A 33 -3.72 0.94 9.62
N HIS A 34 -4.01 1.97 10.41
CA HIS A 34 -4.77 1.83 11.64
C HIS A 34 -6.17 1.23 11.40
N TRP A 35 -6.89 1.72 10.39
CA TRP A 35 -8.21 1.21 10.02
C TRP A 35 -8.17 -0.29 9.66
N LEU A 36 -7.20 -0.71 8.85
CA LEU A 36 -7.03 -2.13 8.51
C LEU A 36 -6.79 -2.99 9.76
N GLU A 37 -5.99 -2.51 10.71
CA GLU A 37 -5.73 -3.24 11.96
C GLU A 37 -6.98 -3.32 12.85
N THR A 38 -7.76 -2.24 12.95
CA THR A 38 -8.98 -2.22 13.77
C THR A 38 -10.09 -3.09 13.17
N THR A 39 -10.25 -3.09 11.85
CA THR A 39 -11.33 -3.82 11.17
C THR A 39 -11.04 -5.32 11.04
N THR A 40 -9.75 -5.70 10.93
CA THR A 40 -9.36 -7.11 10.78
C THR A 40 -8.83 -7.75 12.07
N GLY A 41 -8.42 -6.96 13.06
CA GLY A 41 -7.75 -7.43 14.28
C GLY A 41 -6.34 -7.99 14.04
N TRP A 42 -5.78 -7.81 12.83
CA TRP A 42 -4.46 -8.29 12.47
C TRP A 42 -3.47 -7.13 12.40
N SER A 43 -2.20 -7.38 12.71
CA SER A 43 -1.15 -6.41 12.40
C SER A 43 -0.99 -6.25 10.89
N ILE A 44 -0.64 -5.04 10.43
CA ILE A 44 -0.38 -4.76 9.01
C ILE A 44 0.68 -5.68 8.44
N ARG A 45 1.73 -5.99 9.23
CA ARG A 45 2.78 -6.93 8.82
C ARG A 45 2.17 -8.30 8.49
N ARG A 46 1.34 -8.86 9.37
CA ARG A 46 0.68 -10.15 9.17
C ARG A 46 -0.20 -10.09 7.91
N LEU A 47 -1.06 -9.07 7.81
CA LEU A 47 -1.97 -8.89 6.68
C LEU A 47 -1.21 -8.84 5.34
N ILE A 48 -0.15 -8.04 5.25
CA ILE A 48 0.67 -7.94 4.03
C ILE A 48 1.37 -9.26 3.72
N THR A 49 2.00 -9.92 4.70
CA THR A 49 2.69 -11.19 4.45
C THR A 49 1.75 -12.31 4.02
N THR A 50 0.56 -12.38 4.62
CA THR A 50 -0.45 -13.39 4.29
C THR A 50 -1.05 -13.11 2.92
N ALA A 51 -1.48 -11.87 2.65
CA ALA A 51 -2.09 -11.50 1.37
C ALA A 51 -1.11 -11.53 0.19
N ARG A 52 0.18 -11.19 0.41
CA ARG A 52 1.22 -11.20 -0.64
C ARG A 52 1.33 -12.56 -1.35
N ARG A 53 1.08 -13.65 -0.64
CA ARG A 53 1.20 -15.02 -1.18
C ARG A 53 0.13 -15.35 -2.22
N TYR A 54 -1.03 -14.70 -2.15
CA TYR A 54 -2.20 -15.02 -2.99
C TYR A 54 -2.35 -14.09 -4.20
N ARG A 55 -1.23 -13.61 -4.76
CA ARG A 55 -1.26 -12.88 -6.04
C ARG A 55 -1.53 -13.86 -7.17
N THR A 56 -2.39 -13.47 -8.12
CA THR A 56 -2.65 -14.25 -9.34
C THR A 56 -1.34 -14.50 -10.06
N ILE A 57 -0.92 -15.76 -10.12
CA ILE A 57 0.24 -16.22 -10.88
C ILE A 57 -0.24 -16.94 -12.14
N THR A 58 0.23 -16.48 -13.29
CA THR A 58 0.08 -17.18 -14.56
C THR A 58 1.28 -18.12 -14.72
N ILE A 59 1.02 -19.43 -14.64
CA ILE A 59 2.06 -20.45 -14.81
C ILE A 59 1.98 -20.96 -16.25
N ASN A 60 3.04 -20.80 -17.03
CA ASN A 60 3.14 -21.38 -18.36
C ASN A 60 3.86 -22.74 -18.29
N ILE A 61 3.15 -23.82 -18.58
CA ILE A 61 3.71 -25.18 -18.67
C ILE A 61 3.39 -25.71 -20.07
N ALA A 62 4.42 -26.05 -20.84
CA ALA A 62 4.30 -26.67 -22.17
C ALA A 62 3.35 -25.93 -23.15
N GLY A 63 3.29 -24.60 -23.09
CA GLY A 63 2.44 -23.78 -23.97
C GLY A 63 1.01 -23.57 -23.47
N HIS A 64 0.64 -24.16 -22.33
CA HIS A 64 -0.63 -23.93 -21.66
C HIS A 64 -0.43 -22.97 -20.48
N THR A 65 -1.16 -21.85 -20.52
CA THR A 65 -1.19 -20.88 -19.42
C THR A 65 -2.23 -21.34 -18.41
N LEU A 66 -1.77 -21.87 -17.27
CA LEU A 66 -2.64 -22.26 -16.17
C LEU A 66 -2.66 -21.12 -15.14
N THR A 67 -3.86 -20.65 -14.81
CA THR A 67 -4.06 -19.75 -13.68
C THR A 67 -4.11 -20.60 -12.43
N ALA A 68 -3.00 -20.69 -11.70
CA ALA A 68 -2.98 -21.37 -10.41
C ALA A 68 -3.59 -20.43 -9.37
N ALA A 69 -4.87 -20.64 -9.05
CA ALA A 69 -5.53 -20.00 -7.92
C ALA A 69 -5.52 -20.98 -6.74
N ASP A 70 -4.63 -20.74 -5.78
CA ASP A 70 -4.70 -21.41 -4.47
C ASP A 70 -5.89 -20.82 -3.71
N PRO A 71 -6.86 -21.62 -3.23
CA PRO A 71 -7.98 -21.11 -2.45
C PRO A 71 -7.46 -20.31 -1.24
N LEU A 72 -8.02 -19.12 -1.05
CA LEU A 72 -7.62 -18.26 0.07
C LEU A 72 -7.94 -18.99 1.39
N PRO A 73 -7.08 -18.87 2.41
CA PRO A 73 -7.33 -19.46 3.70
C PRO A 73 -8.54 -18.77 4.35
N PRO A 74 -9.30 -19.50 5.19
CA PRO A 74 -10.57 -19.02 5.72
C PRO A 74 -10.39 -17.76 6.59
N ASP A 75 -9.25 -17.62 7.26
CA ASP A 75 -8.90 -16.48 8.09
C ASP A 75 -8.67 -15.21 7.26
N LEU A 76 -8.00 -15.31 6.10
CA LEU A 76 -7.84 -14.21 5.15
C LEU A 76 -9.17 -13.83 4.49
N THR A 77 -10.00 -14.82 4.19
CA THR A 77 -11.33 -14.60 3.59
C THR A 77 -12.22 -13.80 4.53
N GLN A 78 -12.22 -14.14 5.82
CA GLN A 78 -12.95 -13.39 6.85
C GLN A 78 -12.40 -11.97 7.02
N ALA A 79 -11.08 -11.78 7.03
CA ALA A 79 -10.49 -10.44 7.10
C ALA A 79 -10.90 -9.55 5.91
N LEU A 80 -10.92 -10.10 4.69
CA LEU A 80 -11.38 -9.40 3.49
C LEU A 80 -12.89 -9.10 3.52
N HIS A 81 -13.68 -10.02 4.10
CA HIS A 81 -15.11 -9.81 4.29
C HIS A 81 -15.39 -8.65 5.25
N ASN A 82 -14.69 -8.56 6.37
CA ASN A 82 -14.83 -7.46 7.32
C ASN A 82 -14.52 -6.10 6.66
N ILE A 83 -13.46 -6.02 5.86
CA ILE A 83 -13.09 -4.82 5.09
C ILE A 83 -14.23 -4.42 4.12
N HIS A 84 -14.82 -5.39 3.41
CA HIS A 84 -15.90 -5.12 2.46
C HIS A 84 -17.20 -4.64 3.13
N HIS A 85 -17.52 -5.17 4.30
CA HIS A 85 -18.74 -4.81 5.02
C HIS A 85 -18.66 -3.47 5.74
N ASP A 86 -17.48 -3.07 6.20
CA ASP A 86 -17.26 -1.78 6.88
C ASP A 86 -17.30 -0.57 5.93
N THR A 87 -17.18 -0.81 4.62
CA THR A 87 -17.21 0.25 3.59
C THR A 87 -18.65 0.58 3.12
N LYS A 88 -19.67 -0.05 3.71
CA LYS A 88 -21.08 0.06 3.29
C LYS A 88 -21.93 0.81 4.32
#